data_AF-A0A2G9RVL0-F1
#
_entry.id   AF-A0A2G9RVL0-F1
#
_cell.length_a   1.000
_cell.length_b   1.000
_cell.length_c   1.000
_cell.angle_alpha   90.00
_cell.angle_beta   90.00
_cell.angle_gamma   90.00
#
_symmetry.space_group_name_H-M   'P 1'
#
loop_
_entity.id
_entity.type
_entity.pdbx_description
1 polymer ?
#
loop_
_entity_poly.entity_id
_entity_poly.type
_entity_poly.pdbx_seq_one_letter_code
_entity_poly.pdbx_strand_id
1 'polypeptide(L)' 'MEEGEVEEVVEIVTTGDVQVVEEQSIHFTSDSAQPLIQDIIWCSWDLDLIKEKTKEIEQRLQNMIDVLGRI' A
#
# COMPACT_ATOMS: atom_id res chain seq x y z
N MET A 1 18.93 19.39 -34.45
CA MET A 1 18.82 20.10 -33.18
C MET A 1 17.86 19.26 -32.36
N GLU A 2 18.35 18.70 -31.26
CA GLU A 2 17.79 17.55 -30.54
C GLU A 2 16.36 17.83 -30.04
N GLU A 3 15.43 16.90 -30.33
CA GLU A 3 14.15 16.82 -29.65
C GLU A 3 14.42 16.29 -28.25
N GLY A 4 14.37 17.18 -27.26
CA GLY A 4 14.50 16.81 -25.86
C GLY A 4 13.34 15.91 -25.45
N GLU A 5 13.64 14.62 -25.26
CA GLU A 5 12.78 13.68 -24.56
C GLU A 5 12.55 14.23 -23.14
N VAL A 6 11.36 14.78 -22.91
CA VAL A 6 10.96 15.21 -21.58
C VAL A 6 10.67 13.93 -20.80
N GLU A 7 11.67 13.45 -20.09
CA GLU A 7 11.54 12.37 -19.13
C GLU A 7 10.56 12.85 -18.05
N GLU A 8 9.29 12.45 -18.16
CA GLU A 8 8.27 12.71 -17.13
C GLU A 8 8.62 11.83 -15.93
N VAL A 9 9.52 12.35 -15.08
CA VAL A 9 9.87 11.73 -13.81
C VAL A 9 8.65 11.87 -12.90
N VAL A 10 7.82 10.84 -12.89
CA VAL A 10 6.70 10.73 -11.94
C VAL A 10 7.31 10.36 -10.59
N GLU A 11 7.48 11.36 -9.73
CA GLU A 11 7.86 11.15 -8.33
C GLU A 11 6.67 10.56 -7.57
N ILE A 12 6.60 9.24 -7.51
CA ILE A 12 5.62 8.52 -6.69
C ILE A 12 6.06 8.64 -5.23
N VAL A 13 5.56 9.67 -4.55
CA VAL A 13 5.78 9.85 -3.12
C VAL A 13 4.86 8.88 -2.37
N THR A 14 5.40 7.74 -1.94
CA THR A 14 4.77 6.89 -0.92
C THR A 14 5.24 7.35 0.46
N THR A 15 4.70 8.47 0.93
CA THR A 15 4.90 8.88 2.33
C THR A 15 4.24 7.85 3.23
N GLY A 16 5.04 7.21 4.08
CA GLY A 16 4.62 6.24 5.10
C GLY A 16 3.77 6.80 6.23
N ASP A 17 2.84 7.70 5.91
CA ASP A 17 1.72 8.06 6.76
C ASP A 17 0.45 7.55 6.10
N VAL A 18 -0.35 6.85 6.90
CA VAL A 18 -1.63 6.27 6.53
C VAL A 18 -2.63 7.39 6.21
N GLN A 19 -2.46 8.05 5.07
CA GLN A 19 -3.58 8.63 4.38
C GLN A 19 -4.16 7.52 3.53
N VAL A 20 -5.36 7.09 3.93
CA VAL A 20 -6.36 6.57 3.00
C VAL A 20 -6.19 7.40 1.74
N VAL A 21 -5.80 6.75 0.64
CA VAL A 21 -5.82 7.37 -0.68
C VAL A 21 -7.28 7.70 -0.91
N GLU A 22 -7.73 8.87 -0.43
CA GLU A 22 -8.77 9.59 -1.12
C GLU A 22 -8.29 9.61 -2.55
N GLU A 23 -9.16 9.09 -3.41
CA GLU A 23 -9.09 9.06 -4.85
C GLU A 23 -8.89 10.50 -5.38
N GLN A 24 -7.73 11.08 -5.08
CA GLN A 24 -7.15 12.09 -5.93
C GLN A 24 -6.80 11.30 -7.16
N SER A 25 -7.79 11.26 -8.05
CA SER A 25 -7.72 10.92 -9.46
C SER A 25 -6.46 11.58 -10.01
N ILE A 26 -5.32 10.92 -9.83
CA ILE A 26 -4.11 11.28 -10.55
C ILE A 26 -4.50 10.94 -11.97
N HIS A 27 -4.66 11.97 -12.79
CA HIS A 27 -5.22 11.91 -14.14
C HIS A 27 -4.30 11.18 -15.13
N PHE A 28 -3.82 9.99 -14.79
CA PHE A 28 -3.11 9.09 -15.67
C PHE A 28 -4.15 8.28 -16.47
N THR A 29 -4.84 8.95 -17.37
CA THR A 29 -5.74 8.33 -18.37
C THR A 29 -4.97 7.91 -19.62
N SER A 30 -3.79 7.31 -19.44
CA SER A 30 -3.11 6.58 -20.52
C SER A 30 -3.47 5.11 -20.41
N ASP A 31 -3.83 4.47 -21.51
CA ASP A 31 -4.08 3.01 -21.56
C ASP A 31 -2.88 2.21 -21.04
N SER A 32 -1.67 2.77 -21.12
CA SER A 32 -0.45 2.16 -20.57
C SER A 32 -0.31 2.26 -19.04
N ALA A 33 -1.03 3.17 -18.39
CA ALA A 33 -0.99 3.39 -16.94
C ALA A 33 -2.14 2.67 -16.20
N GLN A 34 -3.24 2.33 -16.88
CA GLN A 34 -4.39 1.64 -16.29
C GLN A 34 -4.06 0.28 -15.62
N PRO A 35 -3.15 -0.57 -16.16
CA PRO A 35 -2.77 -1.81 -15.49
C PRO A 35 -2.05 -1.54 -14.16
N LEU A 36 -1.12 -0.58 -14.15
CA LEU A 36 -0.37 -0.20 -12.95
C LEU A 36 -1.28 0.36 -11.86
N ILE A 37 -2.29 1.15 -12.23
CA ILE A 37 -3.28 1.68 -11.28
C ILE A 37 -4.09 0.55 -10.63
N GLN A 38 -4.52 -0.44 -11.42
CA GLN A 38 -5.23 -1.61 -10.88
C GLN A 38 -4.35 -2.45 -9.96
N ASP A 39 -3.09 -2.67 -10.33
CA ASP A 39 -2.13 -3.38 -9.50
C ASP A 39 -1.92 -2.67 -8.16
N ILE A 40 -1.80 -1.34 -8.15
CA ILE A 40 -1.66 -0.54 -6.91
C ILE A 40 -2.89 -0.69 -6.01
N ILE A 41 -4.11 -0.62 -6.59
CA ILE A 41 -5.36 -0.81 -5.83
C ILE A 41 -5.40 -2.20 -5.19
N TRP A 42 -5.04 -3.23 -5.95
CA TRP A 42 -5.03 -4.60 -5.45
C TRP A 42 -3.97 -4.80 -4.35
N CYS A 43 -2.76 -4.29 -4.55
CA CYS A 43 -1.71 -4.31 -3.53
C CYS A 43 -2.15 -3.59 -2.25
N SER A 44 -2.91 -2.50 -2.34
CA SER A 44 -3.45 -1.82 -1.15
C SER A 44 -4.40 -2.73 -0.36
N TRP A 45 -5.26 -3.49 -1.03
CA TRP A 45 -6.15 -4.45 -0.35
C TRP A 45 -5.38 -5.61 0.29
N ASP A 46 -4.39 -6.15 -0.42
CA ASP A 46 -3.53 -7.20 0.14
C ASP A 46 -2.78 -6.70 1.38
N LEU A 47 -2.29 -5.46 1.36
CA LEU A 47 -1.62 -4.84 2.52
C LEU A 47 -2.57 -4.70 3.72
N ASP A 48 -3.81 -4.31 3.50
CA ASP A 48 -4.78 -4.19 4.58
C ASP A 48 -5.15 -5.55 5.19
N LEU A 49 -5.27 -6.59 4.37
CA LEU A 49 -5.46 -7.96 4.84
C LEU A 49 -4.26 -8.45 5.67
N ILE A 50 -3.03 -8.18 5.23
CA ILE A 50 -1.81 -8.52 5.97
C ILE A 50 -1.77 -7.82 7.33
N LYS A 51 -2.15 -6.53 7.39
CA LYS A 51 -2.24 -5.79 8.65
C LYS A 51 -3.25 -6.42 9.61
N GLU A 52 -4.41 -6.82 9.12
CA GLU A 52 -5.43 -7.48 9.95
C GLU A 52 -4.92 -8.83 10.49
N LYS A 53 -4.31 -9.65 9.63
CA LYS A 53 -3.72 -10.93 10.04
C LYS A 53 -2.57 -10.76 11.04
N THR A 54 -1.78 -9.71 10.90
CA THR A 54 -0.71 -9.39 11.85
C THR A 54 -1.30 -9.07 13.23
N LYS A 55 -2.34 -8.23 13.31
CA LYS A 55 -3.04 -7.93 14.57
C LYS A 55 -3.63 -9.19 15.22
N GLU A 56 -4.20 -10.09 14.41
CA GLU A 56 -4.72 -11.38 14.90
C GLU A 56 -3.60 -12.23 15.53
N ILE A 57 -2.44 -12.31 14.89
CA ILE A 57 -1.27 -13.05 15.39
C ILE A 57 -0.74 -12.41 16.68
N GLU A 58 -0.59 -11.09 16.73
CA GLU A 58 -0.15 -10.35 17.91
C GLU A 58 -1.06 -10.63 19.12
N GLN A 59 -2.39 -10.58 18.92
CA GLN A 59 -3.35 -10.90 19.98
C GLN A 59 -3.22 -12.33 20.48
N ARG A 60 -3.02 -13.29 19.57
CA ARG A 60 -2.82 -14.71 19.94
C ARG A 60 -1.55 -14.91 20.75
N LEU A 61 -0.45 -14.25 20.36
CA LEU A 61 0.80 -14.30 21.12
C LEU A 61 0.64 -13.70 22.51
N GLN A 62 -0.06 -12.57 22.63
CA GLN A 62 -0.34 -11.95 23.93
C GLN A 62 -1.15 -12.87 24.84
N ASN A 63 -2.15 -13.57 24.30
CA ASN A 63 -2.94 -14.55 25.05
C ASN A 63 -2.07 -15.74 25.51
N MET A 64 -1.15 -16.21 24.68
CA MET A 64 -0.22 -17.28 25.06
C MET A 64 0.70 -16.85 26.21
N ILE A 65 1.23 -15.62 26.16
CA ILE A 65 2.07 -15.05 27.22
C ILE A 65 1.27 -14.91 28.53
N ASP A 66 0.03 -14.42 28.47
CA ASP A 66 -0.85 -14.30 29.66
C ASP A 66 -1.12 -15.67 30.30
N VAL A 67 -1.41 -16.71 29.51
CA VAL A 67 -1.60 -18.07 30.03
C VAL A 67 -0.34 -18.58 30.72
N LEU A 68 0.84 -18.41 30.09
CA LEU A 68 2.10 -18.87 30.67
C LEU A 68 2.47 -18.11 31.94
N GLY A 69 2.16 -16.81 32.03
CA GLY A 69 2.43 -16.01 33.22
C GLY A 69 1.54 -16.33 34.43
N ARG A 70 0.44 -17.07 34.23
CA ARG A 70 -0.45 -17.53 35.31
C ARG A 70 -0.06 -18.88 35.91
N ILE A 71 0.88 -19.60 35.30
CA ILE A 71 1.46 -20.86 35.82
C ILE A 71 2.59 -20.54 36.77
#